data_AF-A0AAV4LE00-F1
#
_entry.id   AF-A0AAV4LE00-F1
#
_cell.length_a   1.000
_cell.length_b   1.000
_cell.length_c   1.000
_cell.angle_alpha   90.00
_cell.angle_beta   90.00
_cell.angle_gamma   90.00
#
_symmetry.space_group_name_H-M   'P 1'
#
loop_
_entity.id
_entity.type
_entity.pdbx_description
1 polymer ?
#
loop_
_entity_poly.entity_id
_entity_poly.type
_entity_poly.pdbx_seq_one_letter_code
_entity_poly.pdbx_strand_id
1 'polypeptide(L)'
;MRGAHEIRQILLITDGCSNQGGDPVQIARMGKNYGVTVNVIGILNSGSSRWQGEREVYGIAEASGGMCRIVEIQELAGTMQMMTQQSMQMAIQRVVDRELLAILGGETNTLPPQKRIEVARLIQKVSDEVFLRLVLLLDVSASMDSKLPKVREAIHDLALSLDARAGEHEVAILTYPGTRGQLVTRVCDFCSFPDLNGLMNRLSAYGVTPTGPALQEAFHLFAETAGGIVRSSEESLMREDGKHGFFSSYIV
;
A
#
# COMPACT_ATOMS: atom_id res chain seq x y z
N MET A 1 -1.43 -17.17 17.96
CA MET A 1 -0.09 -16.56 17.76
C MET A 1 -0.13 -15.74 16.47
N ARG A 2 -0.36 -14.42 16.53
CA ARG A 2 -0.49 -13.52 15.35
C ARG A 2 0.82 -12.77 15.00
N GLY A 3 1.99 -13.37 15.31
CA GLY A 3 3.24 -12.61 15.43
C GLY A 3 4.35 -12.84 14.40
N ALA A 4 4.19 -13.69 13.37
CA ALA A 4 5.32 -14.03 12.48
C ALA A 4 5.03 -14.01 10.97
N HIS A 5 3.77 -13.91 10.53
CA HIS A 5 3.42 -14.14 9.12
C HIS A 5 2.33 -13.17 8.65
N GLU A 6 2.66 -11.87 8.62
CA GLU A 6 1.82 -10.83 8.03
C GLU A 6 2.60 -10.11 6.94
N ILE A 7 1.97 -9.91 5.78
CA ILE A 7 2.45 -8.99 4.74
C ILE A 7 1.62 -7.72 4.79
N ARG A 8 2.28 -6.57 4.80
CA ARG A 8 1.67 -5.24 4.80
C ARG A 8 1.92 -4.53 3.49
N GLN A 9 0.85 -4.16 2.80
CA GLN A 9 0.93 -3.49 1.51
C GLN A 9 0.03 -2.26 1.44
N ILE A 10 0.52 -1.23 0.76
CA ILE A 10 -0.31 -0.15 0.24
C ILE A 10 -0.35 -0.35 -1.28
N LEU A 11 -1.55 -0.28 -1.86
CA LEU A 11 -1.75 -0.19 -3.29
C LEU A 11 -2.31 1.20 -3.60
N LEU A 12 -1.42 2.07 -4.07
CA LEU A 12 -1.72 3.44 -4.46
C LEU A 12 -2.22 3.45 -5.91
N ILE A 13 -3.41 4.01 -6.13
CA ILE A 13 -4.02 4.14 -7.45
C ILE A 13 -4.21 5.64 -7.71
N THR A 14 -3.52 6.16 -8.74
CA THR A 14 -3.48 7.60 -9.01
C THR A 14 -3.58 7.89 -10.50
N ASP A 15 -4.09 9.08 -10.84
CA ASP A 15 -3.99 9.61 -12.20
C ASP A 15 -3.17 10.87 -12.44
N GLY A 16 -2.50 11.34 -11.39
CA GLY A 16 -1.60 12.47 -11.46
C GLY A 16 -0.46 12.43 -10.45
N CYS A 17 0.27 13.54 -10.39
CA CYS A 17 1.32 13.79 -9.41
C CYS A 17 0.76 14.39 -8.13
N SER A 18 1.49 14.21 -7.03
CA SER A 18 1.36 15.05 -5.85
C SER A 18 1.56 16.52 -6.23
N ASN A 19 0.66 17.37 -5.77
CA ASN A 19 0.77 18.82 -5.89
C ASN A 19 0.59 19.54 -4.55
N GLN A 20 0.50 18.79 -3.45
CA GLN A 20 0.31 19.31 -2.10
C GLN A 20 0.80 18.31 -1.02
N GLY A 21 1.44 18.80 0.04
CA GLY A 21 1.62 18.04 1.29
C GLY A 21 2.92 17.23 1.45
N GLY A 22 4.08 17.81 1.12
CA GLY A 22 5.39 17.16 1.36
C GLY A 22 5.79 16.13 0.29
N ASP A 23 6.97 15.53 0.45
CA ASP A 23 7.57 14.60 -0.52
C ASP A 23 7.08 13.15 -0.29
N PRO A 24 6.20 12.60 -1.15
CA PRO A 24 5.66 11.26 -0.98
C PRO A 24 6.74 10.17 -1.08
N VAL A 25 7.87 10.43 -1.76
CA VAL A 25 8.98 9.46 -1.88
C VAL A 25 9.68 9.29 -0.52
N GLN A 26 9.89 10.37 0.22
CA GLN A 26 10.48 10.31 1.56
C GLN A 26 9.57 9.57 2.54
N ILE A 27 8.27 9.84 2.47
CA ILE A 27 7.26 9.19 3.31
C ILE A 27 7.22 7.68 3.03
N ALA A 28 7.23 7.28 1.76
CA ALA A 28 7.29 5.86 1.36
C ALA A 28 8.57 5.16 1.84
N ARG A 29 9.72 5.85 1.78
CA ARG A 29 10.99 5.34 2.31
C ARG A 29 10.92 5.06 3.81
N MET A 30 10.29 5.94 4.57
CA MET A 30 10.11 5.76 6.01
C MET A 30 9.20 4.57 6.31
N GLY A 31 8.09 4.43 5.58
CA GLY A 31 7.16 3.31 5.72
C GLY A 31 7.79 1.94 5.53
N LYS A 32 8.78 1.83 4.64
CA LYS A 32 9.56 0.60 4.42
C LYS A 32 10.21 0.07 5.70
N ASN A 33 10.71 0.96 6.56
CA ASN A 33 11.35 0.58 7.81
C ASN A 33 10.37 -0.09 8.80
N TYR A 34 9.05 0.10 8.59
CA TYR A 34 7.98 -0.53 9.35
C TYR A 34 7.41 -1.78 8.67
N GLY A 35 8.08 -2.29 7.62
CA GLY A 35 7.69 -3.51 6.92
C GLY A 35 6.51 -3.35 5.97
N VAL A 36 6.16 -2.12 5.59
CA VAL A 36 5.08 -1.83 4.64
C VAL A 36 5.64 -1.58 3.25
N THR A 37 5.14 -2.32 2.26
CA THR A 37 5.51 -2.16 0.84
C THR A 37 4.47 -1.29 0.12
N VAL A 38 4.90 -0.29 -0.66
CA VAL A 38 3.99 0.57 -1.44
C VAL A 38 4.09 0.21 -2.92
N ASN A 39 2.99 -0.33 -3.45
CA ASN A 39 2.79 -0.56 -4.87
C ASN A 39 2.03 0.63 -5.46
N VAL A 40 2.36 1.04 -6.69
CA VAL A 40 1.73 2.18 -7.35
C VAL A 40 1.22 1.80 -8.74
N ILE A 41 -0.06 2.07 -8.99
CA ILE A 41 -0.69 1.96 -10.31
C ILE A 41 -1.07 3.36 -10.78
N GLY A 42 -0.43 3.81 -11.84
CA GLY A 42 -0.83 5.01 -12.58
C GLY A 42 -1.83 4.65 -13.69
N ILE A 43 -2.98 5.33 -13.74
CA ILE A 43 -4.01 5.14 -14.77
C ILE A 43 -3.96 6.20 -15.87
N LEU A 44 -3.51 5.83 -17.07
CA LEU A 44 -3.40 6.71 -18.25
C LEU A 44 -4.67 7.55 -18.48
N ASN A 45 -4.47 8.84 -18.76
CA ASN A 45 -5.53 9.72 -19.22
C ASN A 45 -5.81 9.50 -20.71
N SER A 46 -7.08 9.35 -21.07
CA SER A 46 -7.51 9.18 -22.46
C SER A 46 -7.01 10.35 -23.31
N GLY A 47 -6.23 10.04 -24.36
CA GLY A 47 -5.67 11.05 -25.26
C GLY A 47 -4.29 11.60 -24.85
N SER A 48 -3.70 11.11 -23.75
CA SER A 48 -2.32 11.43 -23.37
C SER A 48 -1.41 10.23 -23.56
N SER A 49 -0.32 10.40 -24.31
CA SER A 49 0.74 9.39 -24.49
C SER A 49 1.85 9.51 -23.45
N ARG A 50 1.76 10.48 -22.53
CA ARG A 50 2.76 10.75 -21.49
C ARG A 50 2.10 10.83 -20.13
N TRP A 51 2.61 10.03 -19.21
CA TRP A 51 2.30 10.17 -17.80
C TRP A 51 3.03 11.38 -17.21
N GLN A 52 2.27 12.37 -16.75
CA GLN A 52 2.83 13.42 -15.91
C GLN A 52 2.97 12.83 -14.50
N GLY A 53 4.19 12.75 -13.99
CA GLY A 53 4.46 12.21 -12.64
C GLY A 53 5.14 10.86 -12.57
N GLU A 54 5.62 10.32 -13.71
CA GLU A 54 6.22 8.97 -13.78
C GLU A 54 7.37 8.80 -12.79
N ARG A 55 8.21 9.84 -12.66
CA ARG A 55 9.31 9.85 -11.70
C ARG A 55 8.85 9.78 -10.25
N GLU A 56 7.74 10.43 -9.91
CA GLU A 56 7.23 10.45 -8.54
C GLU A 56 6.63 9.08 -8.18
N VAL A 57 5.71 8.57 -9.01
CA VAL A 57 5.07 7.26 -8.75
C VAL A 57 6.08 6.11 -8.76
N TYR A 58 7.07 6.17 -9.65
CA TYR A 58 8.18 5.22 -9.64
C TYR A 58 9.03 5.37 -8.39
N GLY A 59 9.37 6.61 -8.01
CA GLY A 59 10.16 6.91 -6.82
C GLY A 59 9.50 6.42 -5.53
N ILE A 60 8.17 6.57 -5.40
CA ILE A 60 7.38 6.06 -4.26
C ILE A 60 7.52 4.54 -4.16
N ALA A 61 7.27 3.83 -5.27
CA ALA A 61 7.34 2.37 -5.29
C ALA A 61 8.76 1.88 -4.99
N GLU A 62 9.77 2.43 -5.67
CA GLU A 62 11.18 2.07 -5.49
C GLU A 62 11.65 2.32 -4.05
N ALA A 63 11.35 3.50 -3.49
CA ALA A 63 11.74 3.86 -2.13
C ALA A 63 11.16 2.92 -1.07
N SER A 64 9.97 2.37 -1.31
CA SER A 64 9.35 1.37 -0.43
C SER A 64 9.72 -0.09 -0.76
N GLY A 65 10.36 -0.34 -1.90
CA GLY A 65 10.65 -1.69 -2.40
C GLY A 65 9.44 -2.40 -3.01
N GLY A 66 8.41 -1.66 -3.41
CA GLY A 66 7.26 -2.15 -4.16
C GLY A 66 7.44 -2.02 -5.66
N MET A 67 6.32 -2.10 -6.37
CA MET A 67 6.28 -2.08 -7.83
C MET A 67 5.50 -0.88 -8.36
N CYS A 68 5.87 -0.39 -9.53
CA CYS A 68 5.13 0.64 -10.26
C CYS A 68 4.71 0.13 -11.63
N ARG A 69 3.44 0.38 -12.00
CA ARG A 69 2.91 0.13 -13.35
C ARG A 69 2.05 1.30 -13.80
N ILE A 70 2.17 1.67 -15.07
CA ILE A 70 1.29 2.64 -15.72
C ILE A 70 0.45 1.85 -16.71
N VAL A 71 -0.88 1.93 -16.59
CA VAL A 71 -1.82 1.07 -17.30
C VAL A 71 -3.00 1.85 -17.84
N GLU A 72 -3.70 1.27 -18.81
CA GLU A 72 -5.02 1.76 -19.19
C GLU A 72 -6.07 1.31 -18.15
N ILE A 73 -7.16 2.07 -18.02
CA ILE A 73 -8.19 1.80 -17.01
C ILE A 73 -8.84 0.40 -17.19
N GLN A 74 -8.82 -0.15 -18.41
CA GLN A 74 -9.32 -1.49 -18.72
C GLN A 74 -8.45 -2.60 -18.11
N GLU A 75 -7.16 -2.34 -17.90
CA GLU A 75 -6.18 -3.30 -17.39
C GLU A 75 -6.03 -3.25 -15.85
N LEU A 76 -6.71 -2.29 -15.20
CA LEU A 76 -6.57 -2.00 -13.78
C LEU A 76 -6.81 -3.23 -12.90
N ALA A 77 -7.91 -3.96 -13.11
CA ALA A 77 -8.29 -5.11 -12.28
C ALA A 77 -7.21 -6.21 -12.26
N GLY A 78 -6.77 -6.65 -13.45
CA GLY A 78 -5.71 -7.65 -13.57
C GLY A 78 -4.38 -7.16 -13.02
N THR A 79 -4.09 -5.86 -13.18
CA THR A 79 -2.86 -5.25 -12.65
C THR A 79 -2.87 -5.20 -11.12
N MET A 80 -3.99 -4.84 -10.50
CA MET A 80 -4.14 -4.84 -9.03
C MET A 80 -3.89 -6.22 -8.44
N GLN A 81 -4.50 -7.26 -9.02
CA GLN A 81 -4.32 -8.65 -8.60
C GLN A 81 -2.86 -9.11 -8.76
N MET A 82 -2.30 -8.91 -9.96
CA MET A 82 -0.93 -9.30 -10.29
C MET A 82 0.08 -8.60 -9.36
N MET A 83 -0.06 -7.29 -9.16
CA MET A 83 0.89 -6.53 -8.35
C MET A 83 0.83 -6.90 -6.88
N THR A 84 -0.37 -7.14 -6.35
CA THR A 84 -0.54 -7.60 -4.96
C THR A 84 0.18 -8.93 -4.76
N GLN A 85 -0.08 -9.92 -5.63
CA GLN A 85 0.52 -11.26 -5.53
C GLN A 85 2.04 -11.24 -5.72
N GLN A 86 2.55 -10.58 -6.75
CA GLN A 86 3.99 -10.51 -7.00
C GLN A 86 4.73 -9.79 -5.86
N SER A 87 4.18 -8.70 -5.34
CA SER A 87 4.80 -8.00 -4.21
C SER A 87 4.79 -8.83 -2.93
N MET A 88 3.78 -9.70 -2.73
CA MET A 88 3.79 -10.66 -1.62
C MET A 88 4.92 -11.67 -1.78
N GLN A 89 5.05 -12.28 -2.96
CA GLN A 89 6.12 -13.24 -3.25
C GLN A 89 7.51 -12.60 -3.08
N MET A 90 7.70 -11.37 -3.57
CA MET A 90 8.95 -10.63 -3.40
C MET A 90 9.26 -10.33 -1.92
N ALA A 91 8.25 -9.97 -1.12
CA ALA A 91 8.44 -9.76 0.31
C ALA A 91 8.88 -11.04 1.03
N ILE A 92 8.25 -12.17 0.71
CA ILE A 92 8.62 -13.48 1.28
C ILE A 92 10.02 -13.90 0.82
N GLN A 93 10.32 -13.76 -0.48
CA GLN A 93 11.63 -14.04 -1.04
C GLN A 93 12.73 -13.27 -0.30
N ARG A 94 12.53 -11.98 -0.01
CA ARG A 94 13.50 -11.17 0.76
C ARG A 94 13.71 -11.69 2.18
N VAL A 95 12.65 -12.15 2.85
CA VAL A 95 12.77 -12.76 4.17
C VAL A 95 13.57 -14.07 4.07
N VAL A 96 13.22 -14.93 3.11
CA VAL A 96 13.94 -16.20 2.88
C VAL A 96 15.42 -15.97 2.57
N ASP A 97 15.74 -15.00 1.69
CA ASP A 97 17.13 -14.66 1.35
C ASP A 97 17.91 -14.14 2.57
N ARG A 98 17.27 -13.34 3.44
CA ARG A 98 17.90 -12.88 4.67
C ARG A 98 18.23 -14.03 5.62
N GLU A 99 17.32 -14.99 5.77
CA GLU A 99 17.54 -16.18 6.60
C GLU A 99 18.62 -17.10 6.00
N LEU A 100 18.63 -17.30 4.68
CA LEU A 100 19.68 -18.07 3.99
C LEU A 100 21.05 -17.40 4.12
N LEU A 101 21.13 -16.07 3.98
CA LEU A 101 22.36 -15.32 4.18
C LEU A 101 22.89 -15.48 5.61
N ALA A 102 22.01 -15.44 6.61
CA ALA A 102 22.39 -15.58 8.02
C ALA A 102 22.93 -16.98 8.35
N ILE A 103 22.39 -18.04 7.74
CA ILE A 103 22.76 -19.43 8.04
C ILE A 103 23.91 -19.93 7.15
N LEU A 104 23.91 -19.56 5.87
CA LEU A 104 24.74 -20.17 4.82
C LEU A 104 25.66 -19.17 4.11
N GLY A 105 25.53 -17.86 4.35
CA GLY A 105 26.35 -16.84 3.70
C GLY A 105 26.04 -16.63 2.20
N GLY A 106 24.89 -17.09 1.71
CA GLY A 106 24.46 -16.95 0.31
C GLY A 106 22.96 -16.68 0.16
N GLU A 107 22.54 -16.26 -1.04
CA GLU A 107 21.14 -15.97 -1.39
C GLU A 107 20.49 -17.15 -2.14
N THR A 108 19.17 -17.16 -2.34
CA THR A 108 18.52 -18.21 -3.16
C THR A 108 19.16 -18.39 -4.53
N ASN A 109 19.63 -17.32 -5.17
CA ASN A 109 20.28 -17.37 -6.48
C ASN A 109 21.58 -18.19 -6.48
N THR A 110 22.22 -18.38 -5.32
CA THR A 110 23.45 -19.18 -5.18
C THR A 110 23.17 -20.66 -4.95
N LEU A 111 21.92 -21.06 -4.70
CA LEU A 111 21.53 -22.45 -4.52
C LEU A 111 21.57 -23.23 -5.85
N PRO A 112 21.82 -24.55 -5.85
CA PRO A 112 21.69 -25.39 -7.05
C PRO A 112 20.28 -25.33 -7.66
N PRO A 113 20.11 -25.56 -8.98
CA PRO A 113 18.82 -25.44 -9.68
C PRO A 113 17.65 -26.19 -9.02
N GLN A 114 17.88 -27.42 -8.57
CA GLN A 114 16.85 -28.23 -7.90
C GLN A 114 16.37 -27.58 -6.59
N LYS A 115 17.30 -27.05 -5.80
CA LYS A 115 16.98 -26.34 -4.55
C LYS A 115 16.27 -25.01 -4.79
N ARG A 116 16.63 -24.28 -5.85
CA ARG A 116 15.89 -23.06 -6.24
C ARG A 116 14.42 -23.36 -6.56
N ILE A 117 14.15 -24.47 -7.25
CA ILE A 117 12.77 -24.89 -7.54
C ILE A 117 12.01 -25.23 -6.23
N GLU A 118 12.65 -25.94 -5.29
CA GLU A 118 12.05 -26.23 -3.98
C GLU A 118 11.71 -24.95 -3.22
N VAL A 119 12.65 -23.99 -3.17
CA VAL A 119 12.42 -22.71 -2.48
C VAL A 119 11.33 -21.90 -3.17
N ALA A 120 11.31 -21.82 -4.50
CA ALA A 120 10.25 -21.11 -5.23
C ALA A 120 8.86 -21.69 -4.94
N ARG A 121 8.73 -23.02 -4.86
CA ARG A 121 7.46 -23.67 -4.47
C ARG A 121 7.06 -23.34 -3.04
N LEU A 122 8.03 -23.29 -2.11
CA LEU A 122 7.77 -22.91 -0.74
C LEU A 122 7.28 -21.46 -0.64
N ILE A 123 7.93 -20.53 -1.36
CA ILE A 123 7.52 -19.12 -1.40
C ILE A 123 6.10 -19.00 -1.95
N GLN A 124 5.76 -19.72 -3.02
CA GLN A 124 4.40 -19.72 -3.56
C GLN A 124 3.38 -20.21 -2.52
N LYS A 125 3.68 -21.31 -1.83
CA LYS A 125 2.81 -21.85 -0.79
C LYS A 125 2.62 -20.87 0.37
N VAL A 126 3.71 -20.31 0.87
CA VAL A 126 3.66 -19.30 1.95
C VAL A 126 2.90 -18.06 1.50
N SER A 127 3.07 -17.62 0.24
CA SER A 127 2.34 -16.48 -0.31
C SER A 127 0.84 -16.71 -0.38
N ASP A 128 0.39 -17.95 -0.56
CA ASP A 128 -1.03 -18.29 -0.56
C ASP A 128 -1.60 -18.25 0.87
N GLU A 129 -0.86 -18.78 1.85
CA GLU A 129 -1.30 -18.98 3.25
C GLU A 129 -1.08 -17.77 4.18
N VAL A 130 -0.16 -16.86 3.86
CA VAL A 130 0.21 -15.73 4.73
C VAL A 130 -0.93 -14.73 4.92
N PHE A 131 -1.06 -14.16 6.11
CA PHE A 131 -2.02 -13.09 6.35
C PHE A 131 -1.65 -11.83 5.55
N LEU A 132 -2.59 -11.27 4.78
CA LEU A 132 -2.38 -10.04 4.03
C LEU A 132 -3.15 -8.88 4.65
N ARG A 133 -2.44 -7.81 4.98
CA ARG A 133 -3.06 -6.53 5.34
C ARG A 133 -2.80 -5.51 4.24
N LEU A 134 -3.86 -5.08 3.56
CA LEU A 134 -3.80 -4.25 2.37
C LEU A 134 -4.53 -2.92 2.60
N VAL A 135 -3.88 -1.81 2.29
CA VAL A 135 -4.53 -0.50 2.18
C VAL A 135 -4.67 -0.16 0.70
N LEU A 136 -5.90 0.07 0.26
CA LEU A 136 -6.20 0.66 -1.04
C LEU A 136 -6.22 2.18 -0.88
N LEU A 137 -5.24 2.86 -1.47
CA LEU A 137 -5.11 4.31 -1.40
C LEU A 137 -5.51 4.92 -2.75
N LEU A 138 -6.70 5.51 -2.80
CA LEU A 138 -7.37 5.86 -4.04
C LEU A 138 -7.38 7.37 -4.28
N ASP A 139 -6.84 7.78 -5.43
CA ASP A 139 -7.03 9.13 -5.93
C ASP A 139 -8.51 9.32 -6.36
N VAL A 140 -9.14 10.34 -5.80
CA VAL A 140 -10.48 10.82 -6.15
C VAL A 140 -10.44 12.30 -6.53
N SER A 141 -9.34 12.77 -7.10
CA SER A 141 -9.22 14.10 -7.69
C SER A 141 -10.13 14.24 -8.91
N ALA A 142 -10.36 15.48 -9.37
CA ALA A 142 -11.33 15.76 -10.44
C ALA A 142 -11.10 14.97 -11.74
N SER A 143 -9.84 14.62 -12.08
CA SER A 143 -9.51 13.83 -13.27
C SER A 143 -9.96 12.36 -13.18
N MET A 144 -10.18 11.86 -11.97
CA MET A 144 -10.59 10.48 -11.73
C MET A 144 -12.08 10.22 -11.97
N ASP A 145 -12.92 11.25 -12.12
CA ASP A 145 -14.40 11.13 -12.17
C ASP A 145 -14.88 10.05 -13.16
N SER A 146 -14.36 10.08 -14.39
CA SER A 146 -14.73 9.13 -15.45
C SER A 146 -14.15 7.72 -15.24
N LYS A 147 -13.15 7.57 -14.37
CA LYS A 147 -12.44 6.31 -14.09
C LYS A 147 -13.00 5.60 -12.87
N LEU A 148 -13.61 6.32 -11.93
CA LEU A 148 -14.11 5.75 -10.67
C LEU A 148 -15.04 4.54 -10.84
N PRO A 149 -15.98 4.48 -11.81
CA PRO A 149 -16.79 3.28 -12.01
C PRO A 149 -15.94 2.03 -12.26
N LYS A 150 -14.89 2.15 -13.07
CA LYS A 150 -14.01 1.03 -13.39
C LYS A 150 -13.05 0.70 -12.24
N VAL A 151 -12.64 1.70 -11.46
CA VAL A 151 -11.90 1.47 -10.20
C VAL A 151 -12.74 0.65 -9.22
N ARG A 152 -14.05 0.90 -9.11
CA ARG A 152 -14.96 0.11 -8.25
C ARG A 152 -15.03 -1.35 -8.69
N GLU A 153 -15.21 -1.59 -9.99
CA GLU A 153 -15.18 -2.95 -10.56
C GLU A 153 -13.85 -3.65 -10.26
N ALA A 154 -12.72 -2.95 -10.46
CA ALA A 154 -11.39 -3.51 -10.20
C ALA A 154 -11.16 -3.87 -8.72
N ILE A 155 -11.68 -3.06 -7.80
CA ILE A 155 -11.62 -3.34 -6.36
C ILE A 155 -12.49 -4.57 -6.02
N HIS A 156 -13.67 -4.70 -6.62
CA HIS A 156 -14.52 -5.88 -6.44
C HIS A 156 -13.84 -7.16 -6.98
N ASP A 157 -13.21 -7.08 -8.15
CA ASP A 157 -12.48 -8.21 -8.72
C ASP A 157 -11.24 -8.59 -7.88
N LEU A 158 -10.58 -7.59 -7.28
CA LEU A 158 -9.52 -7.83 -6.31
C LEU A 158 -10.07 -8.56 -5.06
N ALA A 159 -11.23 -8.17 -4.56
CA ALA A 159 -11.88 -8.83 -3.42
C ALA A 159 -12.06 -10.33 -3.67
N LEU A 160 -12.68 -10.68 -4.80
CA LEU A 160 -12.88 -12.07 -5.19
C LEU A 160 -11.56 -12.84 -5.32
N SER A 161 -10.52 -12.18 -5.83
CA SER A 161 -9.18 -12.80 -5.91
C SER A 161 -8.53 -13.01 -4.56
N LEU A 162 -8.77 -12.14 -3.57
CA LEU A 162 -8.24 -12.27 -2.22
C LEU A 162 -9.02 -13.32 -1.42
N ASP A 163 -10.34 -13.43 -1.62
CA ASP A 163 -11.19 -14.47 -1.04
C ASP A 163 -10.83 -15.89 -1.53
N ALA A 164 -10.27 -16.00 -2.74
CA ALA A 164 -9.83 -17.28 -3.30
C ALA A 164 -8.52 -17.80 -2.67
N ARG A 165 -7.79 -16.97 -1.90
CA ARG A 165 -6.55 -17.39 -1.24
C ARG A 165 -6.84 -18.20 0.03
N ALA A 166 -5.92 -19.10 0.38
CA ALA A 166 -6.01 -19.87 1.62
C ALA A 166 -5.80 -18.98 2.87
N GLY A 167 -4.92 -17.97 2.77
CA GLY A 167 -4.61 -17.03 3.84
C GLY A 167 -5.66 -15.95 3.99
N GLU A 168 -5.98 -15.62 5.25
CA GLU A 168 -6.86 -14.51 5.61
C GLU A 168 -6.32 -13.16 5.11
N HIS A 169 -7.22 -12.19 4.92
CA HIS A 169 -6.85 -10.84 4.54
C HIS A 169 -7.71 -9.78 5.24
N GLU A 170 -7.13 -8.61 5.45
CA GLU A 170 -7.81 -7.40 5.91
C GLU A 170 -7.53 -6.27 4.91
N VAL A 171 -8.58 -5.56 4.50
CA VAL A 171 -8.50 -4.43 3.58
C VAL A 171 -9.02 -3.17 4.25
N ALA A 172 -8.30 -2.07 4.08
CA ALA A 172 -8.78 -0.73 4.37
C ALA A 172 -8.77 0.11 3.10
N ILE A 173 -9.68 1.08 3.01
CA ILE A 173 -9.82 1.94 1.83
C ILE A 173 -9.72 3.38 2.28
N LEU A 174 -8.73 4.09 1.74
CA LEU A 174 -8.52 5.51 1.96
C LEU A 174 -8.65 6.23 0.62
N THR A 175 -9.25 7.42 0.64
CA THR A 175 -9.35 8.28 -0.53
C THR A 175 -8.69 9.62 -0.29
N TYR A 176 -8.12 10.17 -1.35
CA TYR A 176 -7.55 11.52 -1.34
C TYR A 176 -7.88 12.23 -2.67
N PRO A 177 -8.32 13.49 -2.63
CA PRO A 177 -8.53 14.30 -1.43
C PRO A 177 -9.72 13.82 -0.58
N GLY A 178 -9.68 14.19 0.71
CA GLY A 178 -10.67 13.81 1.71
C GLY A 178 -11.88 14.74 1.78
N THR A 179 -13.03 14.19 2.16
CA THR A 179 -14.30 14.92 2.23
C THR A 179 -14.29 16.03 3.28
N ARG A 180 -15.15 17.04 3.09
CA ARG A 180 -15.37 18.14 4.06
C ARG A 180 -14.09 18.91 4.40
N GLY A 181 -13.20 19.08 3.43
CA GLY A 181 -11.95 19.85 3.59
C GLY A 181 -10.82 19.07 4.27
N GLN A 182 -10.97 17.76 4.48
CA GLN A 182 -9.87 16.90 4.93
C GLN A 182 -8.92 16.58 3.76
N LEU A 183 -7.64 16.33 4.05
CA LEU A 183 -6.70 15.89 3.01
C LEU A 183 -6.93 14.43 2.61
N VAL A 184 -7.41 13.60 3.54
CA VAL A 184 -7.62 12.16 3.36
C VAL A 184 -8.92 11.76 4.05
N THR A 185 -9.66 10.81 3.48
CA THR A 185 -10.81 10.18 4.14
C THR A 185 -10.60 8.68 4.24
N ARG A 186 -10.71 8.13 5.46
CA ARG A 186 -10.83 6.69 5.67
C ARG A 186 -12.25 6.28 5.29
N VAL A 187 -12.38 5.62 4.15
CA VAL A 187 -13.66 5.13 3.67
C VAL A 187 -14.07 3.91 4.49
N CYS A 188 -13.12 3.02 4.79
CA CYS A 188 -13.26 1.98 5.79
C CYS A 188 -11.91 1.66 6.45
N ASP A 189 -11.94 1.28 7.72
CA ASP A 189 -10.80 0.68 8.42
C ASP A 189 -10.61 -0.79 7.98
N PHE A 190 -9.59 -1.45 8.53
CA PHE A 190 -9.28 -2.85 8.22
C PHE A 190 -10.46 -3.77 8.54
N CYS A 191 -10.95 -4.44 7.51
CA CYS A 191 -12.00 -5.45 7.60
C CYS A 191 -11.80 -6.52 6.52
N SER A 192 -12.44 -7.69 6.68
CA SER A 192 -12.74 -8.56 5.54
C SER A 192 -13.57 -7.77 4.53
N PHE A 193 -13.28 -7.89 3.23
CA PHE A 193 -13.67 -6.93 2.19
C PHE A 193 -15.08 -6.31 2.40
N PRO A 194 -15.21 -4.97 2.48
CA PRO A 194 -16.49 -4.33 2.78
C PRO A 194 -17.49 -4.51 1.63
N ASP A 195 -18.79 -4.33 1.91
CA ASP A 195 -19.79 -4.09 0.85
C ASP A 195 -19.50 -2.75 0.17
N LEU A 196 -18.71 -2.83 -0.90
CA LEU A 196 -18.20 -1.69 -1.66
C LEU A 196 -19.30 -0.87 -2.31
N ASN A 197 -20.45 -1.46 -2.62
CA ASN A 197 -21.47 -0.80 -3.43
C ASN A 197 -22.03 0.44 -2.71
N GLY A 198 -22.35 0.32 -1.42
CA GLY A 198 -22.83 1.44 -0.61
C GLY A 198 -21.74 2.47 -0.29
N LEU A 199 -20.50 1.99 -0.14
CA LEU A 199 -19.35 2.77 0.29
C LEU A 199 -18.79 3.65 -0.84
N MET A 200 -18.67 3.06 -2.04
CA MET A 200 -18.05 3.69 -3.20
C MET A 200 -18.98 4.65 -3.95
N ASN A 201 -20.30 4.48 -3.82
CA ASN A 201 -21.30 5.42 -4.37
C ASN A 201 -21.21 6.82 -3.75
N ARG A 202 -20.51 6.97 -2.62
CA ARG A 202 -20.26 8.25 -1.94
C ARG A 202 -18.98 8.94 -2.42
N LEU A 203 -18.19 8.30 -3.27
CA LEU A 203 -16.99 8.91 -3.83
C LEU A 203 -17.38 9.88 -4.95
N SER A 204 -17.04 11.15 -4.75
CA SER A 204 -17.15 12.20 -5.74
C SER A 204 -15.77 12.74 -6.02
N ALA A 205 -15.47 12.98 -7.30
CA ALA A 205 -14.17 13.48 -7.72
C ALA A 205 -14.08 15.01 -7.56
N TYR A 206 -13.09 15.53 -6.84
CA TYR A 206 -12.88 16.99 -6.68
C TYR A 206 -11.46 17.30 -6.20
N GLY A 207 -11.03 18.56 -6.31
CA GLY A 207 -9.87 19.06 -5.58
C GLY A 207 -8.50 18.63 -6.13
N VAL A 208 -7.49 18.75 -5.25
CA VAL A 208 -6.05 18.53 -5.52
C VAL A 208 -5.60 17.12 -5.08
N THR A 209 -4.33 16.78 -5.29
CA THR A 209 -3.79 15.42 -5.12
C THR A 209 -2.75 15.39 -3.98
N PRO A 210 -3.18 15.29 -2.70
CA PRO A 210 -2.27 15.25 -1.55
C PRO A 210 -1.73 13.82 -1.30
N THR A 211 -0.85 13.32 -2.17
CA THR A 211 -0.31 11.95 -2.08
C THR A 211 0.54 11.72 -0.83
N GLY A 212 1.31 12.72 -0.40
CA GLY A 212 2.13 12.63 0.81
C GLY A 212 1.30 12.40 2.08
N PRO A 213 0.31 13.25 2.39
CA PRO A 213 -0.58 13.07 3.53
C PRO A 213 -1.37 11.76 3.45
N ALA A 214 -1.78 11.36 2.24
CA ALA A 214 -2.46 10.08 2.00
C ALA A 214 -1.61 8.87 2.40
N LEU A 215 -0.32 8.86 2.06
CA LEU A 215 0.62 7.82 2.49
C LEU A 215 0.88 7.84 4.00
N GLN A 216 1.00 9.03 4.61
CA GLN A 216 1.17 9.14 6.06
C GLN A 216 0.00 8.51 6.82
N GLU A 217 -1.22 8.83 6.39
CA GLU A 217 -2.44 8.30 7.00
C GLU A 217 -2.54 6.78 6.85
N ALA A 218 -2.17 6.24 5.68
CA ALA A 218 -2.09 4.80 5.46
C ALA A 218 -1.09 4.12 6.41
N PHE A 219 0.09 4.71 6.63
CA PHE A 219 1.08 4.19 7.57
C PHE A 219 0.60 4.28 9.03
N HIS A 220 -0.10 5.35 9.41
CA HIS A 220 -0.72 5.46 10.73
C HIS A 220 -1.73 4.34 10.98
N LEU A 221 -2.55 3.98 9.98
CA LEU A 221 -3.50 2.88 10.11
C LEU A 221 -2.82 1.53 10.43
N PHE A 222 -1.68 1.24 9.80
CA PHE A 222 -0.86 0.07 10.14
C PHE A 222 -0.32 0.13 11.58
N ALA A 223 0.11 1.31 12.03
CA ALA A 223 0.65 1.51 13.38
C ALA A 223 -0.42 1.35 14.47
N GLU A 224 -1.61 1.89 14.26
CA GLU A 224 -2.77 1.74 15.17
C GLU A 224 -3.12 0.26 15.39
N THR A 225 -3.09 -0.53 14.32
CA THR A 225 -3.44 -1.96 14.37
C THR A 225 -2.36 -2.81 15.04
N ALA A 226 -1.09 -2.40 14.97
CA ALA A 226 0.01 -3.03 15.72
C ALA A 226 -0.05 -2.72 17.24
N GLY A 227 -0.96 -1.83 17.67
CA GLY A 227 -0.82 -1.01 18.87
C GLY A 227 -1.96 -1.05 19.89
N GLY A 228 -2.61 -2.20 20.12
CA GLY A 228 -3.30 -2.46 21.41
C GLY A 228 -2.40 -2.33 22.66
N ILE A 229 -1.13 -1.95 22.47
CA ILE A 229 -0.09 -1.66 23.48
C ILE A 229 0.50 -0.25 23.20
N VAL A 230 -0.31 0.76 22.87
CA VAL A 230 0.11 2.18 22.87
C VAL A 230 -0.70 3.00 23.89
N ARG A 231 -1.29 2.36 24.90
CA ARG A 231 -1.87 3.09 26.06
C ARG A 231 -0.84 3.46 27.13
N SER A 232 0.37 2.90 27.11
CA SER A 232 1.41 3.19 28.12
C SER A 232 2.52 4.14 27.63
N SER A 233 2.64 4.38 26.33
CA SER A 233 3.66 5.28 25.79
C SER A 233 3.20 6.75 25.79
N GLU A 234 1.90 7.02 25.71
CA GLU A 234 1.37 8.39 25.85
C GLU A 234 1.54 8.92 27.28
N GLU A 235 1.44 8.08 28.31
CA GLU A 235 1.66 8.50 29.71
C GLU A 235 3.13 8.70 30.09
N SER A 236 4.06 8.05 29.37
CA SER A 236 5.50 8.20 29.59
C SER A 236 6.11 9.39 28.81
N LEU A 237 5.40 9.91 27.79
CA LEU A 237 5.79 11.10 27.01
C LEU A 237 5.20 12.41 27.56
N MET A 238 4.33 12.33 28.59
CA MET A 238 3.66 13.48 29.21
C MET A 238 4.29 13.96 30.54
N ARG A 239 5.35 13.29 31.02
CA ARG A 239 6.07 13.69 32.23
C ARG A 239 7.57 13.78 31.97
N GLU A 240 7.98 14.86 31.33
CA GLU A 240 9.10 15.71 31.73
C GLU A 240 9.24 16.87 30.73
N ASP A 241 8.69 18.01 31.15
CA ASP A 241 9.06 19.39 30.83
C ASP A 241 9.55 19.74 29.41
N GLY A 242 8.58 20.07 28.56
CA GLY A 242 8.49 21.42 28.01
C GLY A 242 9.61 21.89 27.07
N LYS A 243 9.61 21.41 25.82
CA LYS A 243 9.64 22.20 24.56
C LYS A 243 9.92 21.30 23.34
N HIS A 244 9.06 21.44 22.34
CA HIS A 244 9.14 20.93 20.95
C HIS A 244 9.15 19.41 20.70
N GLY A 245 7.96 18.89 20.36
CA GLY A 245 7.76 17.55 19.80
C GLY A 245 8.18 17.43 18.32
N PHE A 246 8.90 16.35 18.02
CA PHE A 246 9.66 16.07 16.79
C PHE A 246 8.81 15.79 15.53
N PHE A 247 7.48 15.74 15.64
CA PHE A 247 6.55 15.58 14.51
C PHE A 247 5.90 16.91 14.06
N SER A 248 6.19 18.02 14.74
CA SER A 248 5.60 19.35 14.44
C SER A 248 6.37 20.16 13.39
N SER A 249 7.51 19.70 12.88
CA SER A 249 8.45 20.53 12.10
C SER A 249 8.22 20.55 10.59
N TYR A 250 7.13 19.97 10.08
CA TYR A 250 6.77 20.05 8.66
C TYR A 250 5.34 20.56 8.47
N ILE A 251 5.08 21.77 8.98
CA ILE A 251 4.03 22.65 8.44
C ILE A 251 4.72 23.99 8.16
N VAL A 252 5.00 24.25 6.88
CA VAL A 252 5.12 25.59 6.29
C VAL A 252 4.33 25.57 4.99
#